data_AF-A0A7C3GBF6-F1
#
_entry.id   AF-A0A7C3GBF6-F1
#
_cell.length_a   1.000
_cell.length_b   1.000
_cell.length_c   1.000
_cell.angle_alpha   90.00
_cell.angle_beta   90.00
_cell.angle_gamma   90.00
#
_symmetry.space_group_name_H-M   'P 1'
#
loop_
_entity.id
_entity.type
_entity.pdbx_description
1 polymer ?
#
loop_
_entity_poly.entity_id
_entity_poly.type
_entity_poly.pdbx_seq_one_letter_code
_entity_poly.pdbx_strand_id
1 'polypeptide(L)'
;MNCKRVAPHVIEWYNDYAGDDFEVIAVHYPEFSFERDIDNVRQAISDQNINYPVVLDNDRVAWAAYRQRFWPTLYLIDRAGNIRYKHIGEGGYDVTARYIEELMAEGS
;
A
#
# COMPACT_ATOMS: atom_id res chain seq x y z
N MET A 1 -12.14 3.35 7.43
CA MET A 1 -13.19 3.38 6.36
C MET A 1 -12.66 3.86 4.99
N ASN A 2 -11.75 4.85 4.93
CA ASN A 2 -11.23 5.39 3.66
C ASN A 2 -10.32 4.42 2.87
N CYS A 3 -9.68 3.45 3.53
CA CYS A 3 -8.79 2.48 2.85
C CYS A 3 -9.50 1.65 1.77
N LYS A 4 -10.81 1.35 1.94
CA LYS A 4 -11.60 0.61 0.95
C LYS A 4 -11.77 1.35 -0.38
N ARG A 5 -11.64 2.68 -0.38
CA ARG A 5 -11.73 3.53 -1.59
C ARG A 5 -10.39 3.70 -2.30
N VAL A 6 -9.29 3.54 -1.57
CA VAL A 6 -7.93 3.61 -2.13
C VAL A 6 -7.49 2.24 -2.67
N ALA A 7 -7.91 1.15 -2.05
CA ALA A 7 -7.51 -0.21 -2.45
C ALA A 7 -7.75 -0.54 -3.94
N PRO A 8 -8.89 -0.17 -4.57
CA PRO A 8 -9.09 -0.44 -6.00
C PRO A 8 -8.01 0.17 -6.90
N HIS A 9 -7.53 1.38 -6.61
CA HIS A 9 -6.47 2.03 -7.39
C HIS A 9 -5.11 1.37 -7.19
N VAL A 10 -4.82 0.91 -5.96
CA VAL A 10 -3.58 0.19 -5.68
C VAL A 10 -3.57 -1.18 -6.39
N ILE A 11 -4.72 -1.85 -6.44
CA ILE A 11 -4.90 -3.10 -7.18
C ILE A 11 -4.72 -2.86 -8.69
N GLU A 12 -5.30 -1.79 -9.23
CA GLU A 12 -5.12 -1.39 -10.63
C GLU A 12 -3.64 -1.16 -10.96
N TRP A 13 -2.93 -0.33 -10.20
CA TRP A 13 -1.49 -0.11 -10.41
C TRP A 13 -0.67 -1.39 -10.29
N TYR A 14 -0.98 -2.25 -9.33
CA TYR A 14 -0.29 -3.54 -9.24
C TYR A 14 -0.56 -4.41 -10.46
N ASN A 15 -1.80 -4.48 -10.95
CA ASN A 15 -2.10 -5.27 -12.16
C ASN A 15 -1.44 -4.71 -13.41
N ASP A 16 -1.38 -3.39 -13.54
CA ASP A 16 -0.84 -2.72 -14.72
C ASP A 16 0.69 -2.78 -14.78
N TYR A 17 1.36 -2.78 -13.62
CA TYR A 17 2.82 -2.67 -13.53
C TYR A 17 3.52 -3.90 -12.94
N ALA A 18 2.80 -4.89 -12.39
CA ALA A 18 3.43 -6.08 -11.81
C ALA A 18 4.26 -6.82 -12.87
N GLY A 19 5.52 -7.05 -12.55
CA GLY A 19 6.50 -7.67 -13.45
C GLY A 19 7.46 -6.68 -14.11
N ASP A 20 7.15 -5.38 -14.13
CA ASP A 20 8.00 -4.32 -14.69
C ASP A 20 8.89 -3.65 -13.60
N ASP A 21 9.46 -4.46 -12.70
CA ASP A 21 10.24 -4.01 -11.54
C ASP A 21 9.46 -3.11 -10.55
N PHE A 22 8.14 -3.30 -10.51
CA PHE A 22 7.22 -2.68 -9.55
C PHE A 22 6.62 -3.73 -8.62
N GLU A 23 6.57 -3.41 -7.32
CA GLU A 23 6.01 -4.26 -6.28
C GLU A 23 5.18 -3.43 -5.29
N VAL A 24 4.08 -3.99 -4.80
CA VAL A 24 3.24 -3.38 -3.77
C VAL A 24 3.30 -4.24 -2.51
N ILE A 25 3.52 -3.61 -1.35
CA ILE A 25 3.39 -4.27 -0.05
C ILE A 25 2.38 -3.50 0.77
N ALA A 26 1.23 -4.10 1.06
CA ALA A 26 0.25 -3.51 1.95
C ALA A 26 0.58 -3.85 3.41
N VAL A 27 0.77 -2.84 4.23
CA VAL A 27 0.95 -3.00 5.68
C VAL A 27 -0.39 -2.78 6.37
N HIS A 28 -1.06 -3.86 6.73
CA HIS A 28 -2.31 -3.82 7.49
C HIS A 28 -2.00 -3.65 8.96
N TYR A 29 -2.24 -2.45 9.45
CA TYR A 29 -2.28 -2.18 10.87
C TYR A 29 -3.74 -2.06 11.33
N PRO A 30 -4.18 -2.85 12.33
CA PRO A 30 -5.58 -2.89 12.77
C PRO A 30 -5.98 -1.65 13.59
N GLU A 31 -7.07 -1.01 13.21
CA GLU A 31 -7.74 0.05 13.97
C GLU A 31 -8.58 -0.56 15.11
N PHE A 32 -9.19 -1.72 14.87
CA PHE A 32 -10.04 -2.43 15.84
C PHE A 32 -9.52 -3.83 16.20
N SER A 33 -9.94 -4.36 17.35
CA SER A 33 -9.48 -5.67 17.85
C SER A 33 -9.80 -6.84 16.91
N PHE A 34 -10.94 -6.80 16.22
CA PHE A 34 -11.33 -7.84 15.26
C PHE A 34 -10.48 -7.83 13.97
N GLU A 35 -9.82 -6.71 13.66
CA GLU A 35 -8.94 -6.58 12.49
C GLU A 35 -7.56 -7.20 12.73
N ARG A 36 -7.29 -7.67 13.97
CA ARG A 36 -6.09 -8.43 14.32
C ARG A 36 -6.17 -9.90 13.89
N ASP A 37 -7.38 -10.39 13.68
CA ASP A 37 -7.64 -11.78 13.32
C ASP A 37 -7.21 -12.03 11.87
N ILE A 38 -6.29 -12.98 11.70
CA ILE A 38 -5.72 -13.31 10.39
C ILE A 38 -6.77 -13.84 9.41
N ASP A 39 -7.80 -14.52 9.88
CA ASP A 39 -8.82 -15.10 9.01
C ASP A 39 -9.78 -14.02 8.50
N ASN A 40 -10.08 -13.00 9.33
CA ASN A 40 -10.81 -11.82 8.87
C ASN A 40 -10.00 -11.03 7.82
N VAL A 41 -8.69 -10.89 8.02
CA VAL A 41 -7.80 -10.21 7.06
C VAL A 41 -7.71 -10.99 5.76
N ARG A 42 -7.55 -12.32 5.81
CA ARG A 42 -7.56 -13.20 4.62
C ARG A 42 -8.86 -13.11 3.84
N GLN A 43 -10.00 -13.11 4.53
CA GLN A 43 -11.30 -12.95 3.89
C GLN A 43 -11.38 -11.60 3.17
N ALA A 44 -10.95 -10.51 3.83
CA ALA A 44 -10.96 -9.18 3.22
C ALA A 44 -10.00 -9.06 2.02
N ILE A 45 -8.87 -9.76 2.03
CA ILE A 45 -7.94 -9.87 0.89
C ILE A 45 -8.64 -10.54 -0.28
N SER A 46 -9.30 -11.68 -0.03
CA SER A 46 -10.04 -12.43 -1.03
C SER A 46 -11.22 -11.61 -1.61
N ASP A 47 -12.02 -10.99 -0.75
CA ASP A 47 -13.22 -10.24 -1.14
C ASP A 47 -12.89 -9.02 -2.02
N GLN A 48 -11.71 -8.43 -1.83
CA GLN A 48 -11.24 -7.26 -2.58
C GLN A 48 -10.36 -7.64 -3.78
N ASN A 49 -10.08 -8.94 -4.00
CA ASN A 49 -9.13 -9.41 -5.02
C ASN A 49 -7.73 -8.78 -4.88
N ILE A 50 -7.26 -8.62 -3.64
CA ILE A 50 -5.89 -8.16 -3.38
C ILE A 50 -4.93 -9.31 -3.72
N ASN A 51 -4.07 -9.08 -4.70
CA ASN A 51 -3.12 -10.06 -5.25
C ASN A 51 -1.65 -9.75 -4.95
N TYR A 52 -1.37 -8.63 -4.30
CA TYR A 52 -0.05 -8.26 -3.80
C TYR A 52 0.16 -8.69 -2.33
N PRO A 53 1.42 -8.82 -1.86
CA PRO A 53 1.74 -9.15 -0.47
C PRO A 53 1.07 -8.22 0.56
N VAL A 54 0.54 -8.82 1.63
CA VAL A 54 -0.03 -8.11 2.78
C VAL A 54 0.67 -8.53 4.07
N VAL A 55 1.22 -7.55 4.79
CA VAL A 55 1.85 -7.72 6.10
C VAL A 55 0.84 -7.37 7.18
N LEU A 56 0.63 -8.27 8.13
CA LEU A 56 -0.19 -8.04 9.32
C LEU A 56 0.67 -7.43 10.45
N ASP A 57 0.63 -6.10 10.61
CA ASP A 57 1.42 -5.37 11.60
C ASP A 57 0.69 -5.24 12.95
N ASN A 58 0.26 -6.38 13.52
CA ASN A 58 -0.49 -6.42 14.78
C ASN A 58 0.27 -5.80 15.96
N ASP A 59 1.59 -5.77 15.90
CA ASP A 59 2.47 -5.33 17.00
C ASP A 59 3.02 -3.91 16.81
N ARG A 60 2.52 -3.14 15.82
CA ARG A 60 2.89 -1.74 15.54
C ARG A 60 4.36 -1.54 15.15
N VAL A 61 5.04 -2.57 14.67
CA VAL A 61 6.48 -2.49 14.35
C VAL A 61 6.70 -1.57 13.16
N ALA A 62 6.01 -1.84 12.05
CA ALA A 62 6.12 -1.01 10.85
C ALA A 62 5.48 0.37 11.06
N TRP A 63 4.32 0.41 11.74
CA TRP A 63 3.63 1.64 12.10
C TRP A 63 4.55 2.61 12.87
N ALA A 64 5.27 2.11 13.88
CA ALA A 64 6.21 2.91 14.65
C ALA A 64 7.45 3.30 13.83
N ALA A 65 8.01 2.37 13.06
CA ALA A 65 9.20 2.61 12.23
C ALA A 65 8.97 3.74 11.21
N TYR A 66 7.81 3.76 10.55
CA TYR A 66 7.42 4.81 9.59
C TYR A 66 6.84 6.06 10.25
N ARG A 67 6.82 6.11 11.60
CA ARG A 67 6.21 7.18 12.42
C ARG A 67 4.81 7.53 11.94
N GLN A 68 4.04 6.50 11.58
CA GLN A 68 2.75 6.65 10.95
C GLN A 68 1.70 7.19 11.92
N ARG A 69 0.78 8.00 11.41
CA ARG A 69 -0.31 8.62 12.18
C ARG A 69 -1.67 8.57 11.50
N PHE A 70 -1.73 8.25 10.20
CA PHE A 70 -2.94 8.39 9.40
C PHE A 70 -3.16 7.20 8.46
N TRP A 71 -4.43 6.85 8.28
CA TRP A 71 -4.89 5.91 7.26
C TRP A 71 -5.74 6.60 6.18
N PRO A 72 -5.65 6.16 4.91
CA PRO A 72 -4.52 5.43 4.34
C PRO A 72 -3.31 6.35 4.16
N THR A 73 -2.13 5.77 4.05
CA THR A 73 -0.93 6.48 3.59
C THR A 73 -0.20 5.61 2.59
N LEU A 74 0.20 6.19 1.47
CA LEU A 74 1.02 5.55 0.46
C LEU A 74 2.43 6.11 0.53
N TYR A 75 3.42 5.24 0.34
CA TYR A 75 4.83 5.61 0.18
C TYR A 75 5.32 5.00 -1.13
N LEU A 76 5.98 5.79 -1.97
CA LEU A 76 6.75 5.25 -3.10
C LEU A 76 8.21 5.26 -2.72
N ILE A 77 8.85 4.12 -2.95
CA ILE A 77 10.23 3.82 -2.56
C ILE A 77 10.98 3.48 -3.84
N ASP A 78 12.12 4.12 -4.08
CA ASP A 78 12.95 3.81 -5.25
C ASP A 78 13.78 2.53 -5.05
N ARG A 79 14.47 2.09 -6.12
CA ARG A 79 15.32 0.89 -6.12
C ARG A 79 16.49 0.95 -5.12
N ALA A 80 16.87 2.15 -4.67
CA ALA A 80 17.88 2.35 -3.65
C ALA A 80 17.29 2.31 -2.22
N GLY A 81 15.99 2.09 -2.08
CA GLY A 81 15.30 2.02 -0.80
C GLY A 81 14.93 3.38 -0.20
N ASN A 82 15.03 4.46 -0.97
CA ASN A 82 14.70 5.80 -0.48
C ASN A 82 13.22 6.09 -0.69
N ILE A 83 12.58 6.70 0.31
CA ILE A 83 11.22 7.23 0.15
C ILE A 83 11.29 8.47 -0.74
N ARG A 84 10.59 8.41 -1.88
CA ARG A 84 10.57 9.50 -2.88
C ARG A 84 9.24 10.24 -2.90
N TYR A 85 8.18 9.59 -2.46
CA TYR A 85 6.84 10.18 -2.39
C TYR A 85 6.08 9.66 -1.17
N LYS A 86 5.24 10.52 -0.60
CA LYS A 86 4.30 10.18 0.47
C LYS A 86 2.96 10.84 0.18
N HIS A 87 1.90 10.05 0.15
CA HIS A 87 0.52 10.53 0.05
C HIS A 87 -0.26 10.13 1.30
N ILE A 88 -1.00 11.06 1.88
CA ILE A 88 -1.84 10.82 3.06
C ILE A 88 -3.29 11.06 2.68
N GLY A 89 -4.16 10.09 2.95
CA GLY A 89 -5.60 10.19 2.71
C GLY A 89 -6.06 9.61 1.38
N GLU A 90 -7.30 9.90 1.04
CA GLU A 90 -7.97 9.49 -0.21
C GLU A 90 -7.74 10.54 -1.30
N GLY A 91 -7.59 10.10 -2.56
CA GLY A 91 -7.42 10.98 -3.72
C GLY A 91 -5.97 11.05 -4.22
N GLY A 92 -5.69 12.04 -5.07
CA GLY A 92 -4.34 12.23 -5.63
C GLY A 92 -3.83 11.06 -6.49
N TYR A 93 -4.73 10.25 -7.04
CA TYR A 93 -4.40 9.03 -7.76
C TYR A 93 -3.56 9.31 -9.01
N ASP A 94 -3.96 10.26 -9.85
CA ASP A 94 -3.20 10.65 -11.05
C ASP A 94 -1.79 11.16 -10.72
N VAL A 95 -1.67 11.90 -9.60
CA VAL A 95 -0.37 12.37 -9.12
C VAL A 95 0.49 11.20 -8.66
N THR A 96 -0.10 10.25 -7.93
CA THR A 96 0.60 9.04 -7.46
C THR A 96 1.04 8.17 -8.64
N ALA A 97 0.15 7.92 -9.61
CA ALA A 97 0.44 7.16 -10.82
C ALA A 97 1.61 7.77 -11.61
N ARG A 98 1.60 9.10 -11.81
CA ARG A 98 2.71 9.79 -12.47
C ARG A 98 4.05 9.62 -11.74
N TYR A 99 4.04 9.67 -10.41
CA TYR A 99 5.27 9.40 -9.63
C TYR A 99 5.71 7.93 -9.72
N ILE A 100 4.77 6.98 -9.83
CA ILE A 100 5.12 5.56 -10.09
C ILE A 100 5.85 5.45 -11.43
N GLU A 101 5.28 6.01 -12.51
CA GLU A 101 5.89 6.02 -13.85
C GLU A 101 7.27 6.69 -13.87
N GLU A 102 7.41 7.84 -13.21
CA GLU A 102 8.69 8.55 -13.09
C GLU A 102 9.76 7.66 -12.41
N LEU A 103 9.43 7.02 -11.29
CA LEU A 103 10.38 6.16 -10.56
C LEU A 103 10.72 4.86 -11.31
N MET A 104 9.77 4.29 -12.05
CA MET A 104 10.04 3.13 -12.90
C MET A 104 11.04 3.47 -14.01
N ALA A 105 10.90 4.65 -14.62
CA ALA A 105 11.78 5.14 -15.68
C ALA A 105 13.20 5.55 -15.20
N GLU A 106 13.35 5.97 -13.94
CA GLU A 106 14.67 6.30 -13.36
C GLU A 106 15.64 5.10 -13.29
N GLY A 107 15.10 3.87 -13.28
CA GLY A 107 15.89 2.64 -13.18
C GLY A 107 16.06 1.86 -14.49
N SER A 108 15.67 2.44 -15.63
CA SER A 108 15.94 1.90 -16.97
C SER A 108 17.25 2.38 -17.59
#